data_AF-Q971L2-F1
#
_entry.id   AF-Q971L2-F1
#
_cell.length_a   1.000
_cell.length_b   1.000
_cell.length_c   1.000
_cell.angle_alpha   90.00
_cell.angle_beta   90.00
_cell.angle_gamma   90.00
#
_symmetry.space_group_name_H-M   'P 1'
#
loop_
_entity.id
_entity.type
_entity.pdbx_description
1 polymer ?
#
loop_
_entity_poly.entity_id
_entity_poly.type
_entity_poly.pdbx_seq_one_letter_code
_entity_poly.pdbx_strand_id
1 'polypeptide(L)'
;MRAVALSMPLVIPKRRIYKKTKGNYTYYTIYIPQDFNDLIPIPAFITIIIGNETLKLGVRRPFKVGREKYAIILSKELASIWERLIKESIEVTLVLEPISSQ
;
A
#
# COMPACT_ATOMS: atom_id res chain seq x y z
N MET A 1 -23.41 -0.76 -17.80
CA MET A 1 -22.33 -1.73 -17.50
C MET A 1 -22.09 -1.74 -16.01
N ARG A 2 -22.34 -2.85 -15.31
CA ARG A 2 -21.97 -3.00 -13.90
C ARG A 2 -20.48 -3.34 -13.85
N ALA A 3 -19.68 -2.52 -13.16
CA ALA A 3 -18.31 -2.85 -12.84
C ALA A 3 -18.33 -4.15 -12.02
N VAL A 4 -17.68 -5.20 -12.53
CA VAL A 4 -17.46 -6.43 -11.77
C VAL A 4 -16.55 -6.02 -10.61
N ALA A 5 -17.08 -6.08 -9.38
CA ALA A 5 -16.25 -5.96 -8.21
C ALA A 5 -15.23 -7.10 -8.27
N LEU A 6 -13.95 -6.76 -8.46
CA LEU A 6 -12.86 -7.73 -8.38
C LEU A 6 -12.95 -8.36 -6.99
N SER A 7 -13.36 -9.63 -6.92
CA SER A 7 -13.50 -10.38 -5.67
C SER A 7 -12.18 -10.90 -5.13
N MET A 8 -11.09 -10.70 -5.88
CA MET A 8 -9.77 -11.24 -5.59
C MET A 8 -8.84 -10.16 -5.03
N PRO A 9 -8.01 -10.48 -4.02
CA PRO A 9 -6.97 -9.58 -3.54
C PRO A 9 -5.99 -9.20 -4.65
N LEU A 10 -5.64 -7.93 -4.73
CA LEU A 10 -4.56 -7.46 -5.58
C LEU A 10 -3.23 -7.62 -4.85
N VAL A 11 -2.34 -8.47 -5.37
CA VAL A 11 -1.02 -8.76 -4.80
C VAL A 11 0.08 -8.14 -5.65
N ILE A 12 0.89 -7.26 -5.05
CA ILE A 12 1.93 -6.49 -5.73
C ILE A 12 3.28 -6.76 -5.06
N PRO A 13 4.12 -7.63 -5.62
CA PRO A 13 5.41 -7.98 -5.03
C PRO A 13 6.48 -6.91 -5.28
N LYS A 14 7.61 -7.05 -4.57
CA LYS A 14 8.84 -6.27 -4.78
C LYS A 14 8.63 -4.75 -4.70
N ARG A 15 7.87 -4.31 -3.69
CA ARG A 15 7.63 -2.89 -3.45
C ARG A 15 8.60 -2.36 -2.41
N ARG A 16 9.04 -1.12 -2.61
CA ARG A 16 9.83 -0.39 -1.61
C ARG A 16 8.94 0.57 -0.85
N ILE A 17 9.32 0.82 0.40
CA ILE A 17 8.73 1.85 1.24
C ILE A 17 9.56 3.12 1.10
N TYR A 18 8.88 4.27 1.09
CA TYR A 18 9.50 5.57 0.93
C TYR A 18 9.14 6.45 2.12
N LYS A 19 10.15 7.06 2.72
CA LYS A 19 9.99 8.14 3.70
C LYS A 19 9.86 9.46 2.95
N LYS A 20 8.89 10.27 3.35
CA LYS A 20 8.64 11.60 2.79
C LYS A 20 8.43 12.59 3.90
N THR A 21 8.74 13.85 3.59
CA THR A 21 8.57 14.98 4.51
C THR A 21 7.75 16.06 3.82
N LYS A 22 6.76 16.63 4.51
CA LYS A 22 5.98 17.79 4.08
C LYS A 22 5.95 18.80 5.23
N GLY A 23 6.75 19.86 5.13
CA GLY A 23 7.02 20.75 6.26
C GLY A 23 7.69 19.97 7.40
N ASN A 24 7.14 20.04 8.60
CA ASN A 24 7.65 19.30 9.77
C ASN A 24 7.05 17.88 9.90
N TYR A 25 6.16 17.48 8.99
CA TYR A 25 5.48 16.19 9.05
C TYR A 25 6.20 15.14 8.20
N THR A 26 6.63 14.06 8.84
CA THR A 26 7.20 12.88 8.19
C THR A 26 6.14 11.80 8.03
N TYR A 27 6.08 11.18 6.86
CA TYR A 27 5.16 10.09 6.56
C TYR A 27 5.81 9.04 5.65
N TYR A 28 5.24 7.84 5.67
CA TYR A 28 5.73 6.69 4.93
C TYR A 28 4.71 6.32 3.86
N THR A 29 5.20 6.00 2.66
CA THR A 29 4.36 5.63 1.53
C THR A 29 4.88 4.40 0.82
N ILE A 30 3.96 3.63 0.26
CA ILE A 30 4.23 2.58 -0.72
C ILE A 30 3.49 2.93 -2.01
N TYR A 31 4.15 2.79 -3.15
CA TYR A 31 3.56 3.08 -4.45
C TYR A 31 3.01 1.83 -5.12
N ILE A 32 1.87 2.02 -5.79
CA ILE A 32 1.23 1.04 -6.65
C ILE A 32 1.67 1.36 -8.09
N PRO A 33 2.25 0.40 -8.83
CA PRO A 33 2.59 0.59 -10.25
C PRO A 33 1.36 0.93 -11.09
N GLN A 34 1.58 1.73 -12.13
CA GLN A 34 0.51 2.24 -12.99
C GLN A 34 -0.30 1.12 -13.68
N ASP A 35 0.35 0.01 -14.00
CA ASP A 35 -0.27 -1.17 -14.63
C ASP A 35 -1.41 -1.76 -13.79
N PHE A 36 -1.48 -1.44 -12.50
CA PHE A 36 -2.53 -1.91 -11.59
C PHE A 36 -3.64 -0.90 -11.35
N ASN A 37 -3.59 0.31 -11.93
CA ASN A 37 -4.50 1.42 -11.60
C ASN A 37 -6.00 1.04 -11.69
N ASP A 38 -6.37 0.26 -12.71
CA ASP A 38 -7.76 -0.15 -12.94
C ASP A 38 -8.20 -1.34 -12.05
N LEU A 39 -7.25 -1.93 -11.32
CA LEU A 39 -7.45 -3.08 -10.45
C LEU A 39 -7.48 -2.70 -8.97
N ILE A 40 -7.20 -1.43 -8.62
CA ILE A 40 -7.08 -0.99 -7.23
C ILE A 40 -8.47 -0.96 -6.57
N PRO A 41 -8.74 -1.77 -5.53
CA PRO A 41 -9.92 -1.58 -4.72
C PRO A 41 -9.77 -0.31 -3.88
N ILE A 42 -10.79 0.55 -3.88
CA ILE A 42 -10.80 1.79 -3.11
C ILE A 42 -12.18 1.95 -2.44
N PRO A 43 -12.27 1.86 -1.11
CA PRO A 43 -11.21 1.56 -0.14
C PRO A 43 -10.77 0.07 -0.16
N ALA A 44 -9.64 -0.23 0.50
CA ALA A 44 -9.11 -1.59 0.59
C ALA A 44 -8.55 -1.89 1.98
N PHE A 45 -8.61 -3.16 2.39
CA PHE A 45 -7.83 -3.66 3.51
C PHE A 45 -6.39 -3.89 3.05
N ILE A 46 -5.43 -3.29 3.75
CA ILE A 46 -4.03 -3.31 3.35
C ILE A 46 -3.24 -4.26 4.23
N THR A 47 -2.52 -5.16 3.59
CA THR A 47 -1.58 -6.07 4.24
C THR A 47 -0.19 -5.91 3.60
N ILE A 48 0.86 -5.90 4.41
CA ILE A 48 2.25 -5.89 3.97
C ILE A 48 2.90 -7.22 4.39
N ILE A 49 3.49 -7.94 3.44
CA ILE A 49 4.22 -9.19 3.71
C ILE A 49 5.73 -8.92 3.58
N ILE A 50 6.48 -9.30 4.61
CA ILE A 50 7.94 -9.10 4.73
C ILE A 50 8.57 -10.46 5.05
N GLY A 51 9.11 -11.14 4.05
CA GLY A 51 9.55 -12.53 4.23
C GLY A 51 8.40 -13.41 4.71
N ASN A 52 8.50 -13.94 5.93
CA ASN A 52 7.47 -14.78 6.56
C ASN A 52 6.51 -14.00 7.49
N GLU A 53 6.74 -12.70 7.68
CA GLU A 53 5.91 -11.86 8.54
C GLU A 53 4.78 -11.19 7.75
N THR A 54 3.61 -11.09 8.37
CA THR A 54 2.42 -10.43 7.80
C THR A 54 1.98 -9.29 8.70
N LEU A 55 1.96 -8.07 8.18
CA LEU A 55 1.50 -6.87 8.87
C LEU A 55 0.16 -6.40 8.29
N LYS A 56 -0.91 -6.54 9.07
CA LYS A 56 -2.24 -6.04 8.71
C LYS A 56 -2.35 -4.57 9.10
N LEU A 57 -2.46 -3.68 8.13
CA LEU A 57 -2.55 -2.23 8.34
C LEU A 57 -3.99 -1.72 8.45
N GLY A 58 -4.96 -2.58 8.19
CA GLY A 58 -6.38 -2.25 8.22
C GLY A 58 -6.85 -1.54 6.96
N VAL A 59 -8.05 -0.96 7.04
CA VAL A 59 -8.65 -0.24 5.90
C VAL A 59 -7.89 1.05 5.62
N ARG A 60 -7.49 1.22 4.35
CA ARG A 60 -6.89 2.46 3.84
C ARG A 60 -7.50 2.81 2.49
N ARG A 61 -7.33 4.08 2.09
CA ARG A 61 -7.74 4.58 0.79
C ARG A 61 -6.49 4.88 -0.03
N PRO A 62 -6.13 4.04 -1.02
CA PRO A 62 -5.13 4.43 -2.01
C PRO A 62 -5.49 5.77 -2.63
N PHE A 63 -4.50 6.64 -2.80
CA PHE A 63 -4.69 7.99 -3.35
C PHE A 63 -3.77 8.21 -4.53
N LYS A 64 -4.24 9.03 -5.47
CA LYS A 64 -3.50 9.35 -6.69
C LYS A 64 -2.35 10.30 -6.37
N VAL A 65 -1.16 9.98 -6.87
CA VAL A 65 0.07 10.80 -6.78
C VAL A 65 0.47 11.20 -8.18
N GLY A 66 0.40 12.51 -8.47
CA GLY A 66 0.60 13.01 -9.83
C GLY A 66 -0.50 12.53 -10.77
N ARG A 67 -0.16 12.30 -12.05
CA ARG A 67 -1.14 11.91 -13.08
C ARG A 67 -1.34 10.39 -13.21
N GLU A 68 -0.40 9.58 -12.73
CA GLU A 68 -0.27 8.20 -13.22
C GLU A 68 -0.17 7.12 -12.15
N LYS A 69 0.14 7.44 -10.90
CA LYS A 69 0.44 6.44 -9.87
C LYS A 69 -0.49 6.56 -8.68
N TYR A 70 -0.77 5.45 -8.02
CA TYR A 70 -1.41 5.44 -6.71
C TYR A 70 -0.38 5.18 -5.62
N ALA A 71 -0.68 5.64 -4.41
CA ALA A 71 0.10 5.35 -3.22
C ALA A 71 -0.81 5.07 -2.03
N ILE A 72 -0.25 4.43 -1.01
CA ILE A 72 -0.87 4.24 0.29
C ILE A 72 0.04 4.86 1.34
N ILE A 73 -0.54 5.65 2.25
CA ILE A 73 0.16 6.11 3.45
C ILE A 73 0.15 4.98 4.48
N LEU A 74 1.34 4.65 4.99
CA LEU A 74 1.53 3.63 6.02
C LEU A 74 1.36 4.23 7.41
N SER A 75 0.98 3.41 8.39
CA SER A 75 0.76 3.88 9.77
C SER A 75 2.06 4.41 10.38
N LYS A 76 1.99 5.59 11.02
CA LYS A 76 3.11 6.19 11.76
C LYS A 76 3.51 5.36 12.99
N GLU A 77 2.60 4.57 13.53
CA GLU A 77 2.84 3.72 14.71
C GLU A 77 3.88 2.63 14.43
N LEU A 78 4.05 2.28 13.15
CA LEU A 78 5.02 1.29 12.68
C LEU A 78 6.27 1.95 12.07
N ALA A 79 6.54 3.22 12.40
CA ALA A 79 7.66 3.98 11.83
C ALA A 79 9.01 3.27 11.97
N SER A 80 9.30 2.65 13.12
CA SER A 80 10.55 1.91 13.34
C SER A 80 10.71 0.75 12.35
N ILE A 81 9.63 0.05 12.02
CA ILE A 81 9.63 -1.02 11.00
C ILE A 81 9.95 -0.42 9.63
N TRP A 82 9.27 0.66 9.25
CA TRP A 82 9.47 1.30 7.95
C TRP A 82 10.89 1.84 7.78
N GLU A 83 11.44 2.47 8.81
CA GLU A 83 12.82 2.97 8.80
C GLU A 83 13.83 1.84 8.66
N ARG A 84 13.62 0.71 9.35
CA ARG A 84 14.45 -0.48 9.18
C ARG A 84 14.42 -1.00 7.75
N LEU A 85 13.22 -1.20 7.18
CA LEU A 85 13.07 -1.70 5.81
C LEU A 85 13.70 -0.76 4.77
N ILE A 86 13.59 0.55 4.96
CA ILE A 86 14.25 1.55 4.10
C ILE A 86 15.78 1.43 4.21
N LYS A 87 16.31 1.41 5.44
CA LYS A 87 17.75 1.34 5.70
C LYS A 87 18.38 0.07 5.13
N GLU A 88 17.69 -1.05 5.29
CA GLU A 88 18.14 -2.37 4.81
C GLU A 88 17.77 -2.63 3.34
N SER A 89 17.11 -1.68 2.67
CA SER A 89 16.64 -1.81 1.28
C SER A 89 15.78 -3.07 1.03
N ILE A 90 14.99 -3.46 2.04
CA ILE A 90 14.13 -4.64 1.96
C ILE A 90 12.91 -4.33 1.11
N GLU A 91 12.60 -5.24 0.19
CA GLU A 91 11.38 -5.21 -0.60
C GLU A 91 10.27 -5.99 0.10
N VAL A 92 9.04 -5.50 -0.06
CA VAL A 92 7.85 -6.09 0.56
C VAL A 92 6.82 -6.47 -0.51
N THR A 93 5.89 -7.33 -0.15
CA THR A 93 4.69 -7.57 -0.95
C THR A 93 3.53 -6.77 -0.38
N LEU A 94 2.90 -5.96 -1.22
CA LEU A 94 1.70 -5.19 -0.88
C LEU A 94 0.47 -5.98 -1.32
N VAL A 95 -0.47 -6.19 -0.41
CA VAL A 95 -1.75 -6.83 -0.70
C VAL A 95 -2.88 -5.85 -0.42
N LEU A 96 -3.79 -5.71 -1.39
CA LEU A 96 -5.00 -4.90 -1.28
C LEU A 96 -6.21 -5.82 -1.42
N GLU A 97 -6.95 -5.98 -0.34
CA GLU A 97 -8.17 -6.77 -0.33
C GLU A 97 -9.38 -5.83 -0.48
N PRO A 98 -10.29 -6.09 -1.44
CA PRO A 98 -11.55 -5.36 -1.54
C PRO A 98 -12.34 -5.44 -0.24
N ILE A 99 -12.97 -4.34 0.17
CA ILE A 99 -13.95 -4.40 1.25
C ILE A 99 -15.23 -4.99 0.67
N SER A 100 -15.49 -6.26 0.96
CA SER A 100 -16.77 -6.88 0.63
C SER A 100 -17.87 -6.10 1.34
N SER A 101 -18.81 -5.53 0.58
CA SER A 101 -20.09 -5.11 1.14
C SER A 101 -20.79 -6.38 1.61
N GLN A 102 -20.95 -6.55 2.92
CA GLN A 102 -22.01 -7.42 3.43
C GLN A 102 -23.36 -6.81 3.06
#